data_AF-A0A3B1DE16-F1
#
_entry.id   AF-A0A3B1DE16-F1
#
_cell.length_a   1.000
_cell.length_b   1.000
_cell.length_c   1.000
_cell.angle_alpha   90.00
_cell.angle_beta   90.00
_cell.angle_gamma   90.00
#
_symmetry.space_group_name_H-M   'P 1'
#
loop_
_entity.id
_entity.type
_entity.pdbx_description
1 polymer ?
#
loop_
_entity_poly.entity_id
_entity_poly.type
_entity_poly.pdbx_seq_one_letter_code
_entity_poly.pdbx_strand_id
1 'polypeptide(L)' 'MLIKGRTWRFGADIDTDAIIPARYLNTSDPEELARHV' A
#
# COMPACT_ATOMS: atom_id res chain seq x y z
N MET A 1 -19.13 11.69 -8.59
CA MET A 1 -17.69 11.87 -8.85
C MET A 1 -17.24 10.89 -9.92
N LEU A 2 -16.33 11.28 -10.82
CA LEU A 2 -15.72 10.44 -11.84
C LEU A 2 -14.20 10.44 -11.63
N ILE A 3 -13.59 9.26 -11.47
CA ILE A 3 -12.14 9.08 -11.26
C ILE A 3 -11.57 8.35 -12.49
N LYS A 4 -10.46 8.84 -13.05
CA LYS A 4 -9.74 8.21 -14.18
C LYS A 4 -8.26 8.03 -13.79
N GLY A 5 -7.69 6.86 -14.09
CA GLY A 5 -6.30 6.54 -13.75
C GLY A 5 -5.82 5.20 -14.34
N ARG A 6 -4.53 4.88 -14.14
CA ARG A 6 -3.95 3.58 -14.51
C ARG A 6 -4.35 2.51 -13.49
N THR A 7 -4.67 1.31 -13.98
CA THR A 7 -4.94 0.16 -13.12
C THR A 7 -3.65 -0.57 -12.75
N TRP A 8 -3.54 -0.95 -11.48
CA TRP A 8 -2.56 -1.91 -10.97
C TRP A 8 -3.34 -3.11 -10.44
N ARG A 9 -3.08 -4.32 -10.97
CA ARG A 9 -3.83 -5.53 -10.63
C ARG A 9 -2.92 -6.54 -9.95
N PHE A 10 -3.31 -7.00 -8.77
CA PHE A 10 -2.63 -8.03 -8.00
C PHE A 10 -3.44 -9.35 -8.03
N GLY A 11 -2.82 -10.44 -7.57
CA GLY A 11 -3.41 -11.78 -7.55
C GLY A 11 -4.32 -12.04 -6.35
N ALA A 12 -4.51 -13.31 -6.03
CA ALA A 12 -5.16 -13.73 -4.78
C ALA A 12 -4.19 -13.60 -3.58
N ASP A 13 -4.73 -13.78 -2.37
CA ASP A 13 -3.96 -13.87 -1.11
C ASP A 13 -3.09 -12.64 -0.79
N ILE A 14 -3.59 -11.44 -1.13
CA ILE A 14 -2.98 -10.17 -0.74
C ILE A 14 -3.51 -9.75 0.64
N ASP A 15 -2.66 -9.86 1.65
CA ASP A 15 -2.95 -9.44 3.03
C ASP A 15 -2.33 -8.07 3.36
N THR A 16 -2.41 -7.67 4.63
CA THR A 16 -1.86 -6.39 5.08
C THR A 16 -0.35 -6.33 5.03
N ASP A 17 0.36 -7.44 5.27
CA ASP A 17 1.82 -7.48 5.20
C ASP A 17 2.32 -7.44 3.74
N ALA A 18 1.53 -7.93 2.79
CA ALA A 18 1.76 -7.77 1.36
C ALA A 18 1.61 -6.31 0.89
N ILE A 19 0.76 -5.52 1.55
CA ILE A 19 0.57 -4.08 1.27
C ILE A 19 1.60 -3.24 2.03
N ILE A 20 1.77 -3.49 3.33
CA ILE A 20 2.70 -2.77 4.20
C ILE A 20 3.31 -3.72 5.25
N PRO A 21 4.56 -4.16 5.04
CA PRO A 21 5.23 -5.05 5.98
C PRO A 21 5.39 -4.44 7.38
N ALA A 22 5.18 -5.24 8.43
CA ALA A 22 5.33 -4.82 9.83
C ALA A 22 6.68 -4.12 10.17
N ARG A 23 7.75 -4.40 9.43
CA ARG A 23 9.06 -3.75 9.59
C ARG A 23 9.05 -2.22 9.34
N TYR A 24 8.04 -1.70 8.65
CA TYR A 24 7.88 -0.26 8.38
C TYR A 24 6.91 0.42 9.35
N LEU A 25 6.29 -0.34 10.26
CA LEU A 25 5.31 0.19 11.22
C LEU A 25 5.97 0.75 12.50
N ASN A 26 7.23 1.17 12.40
CA ASN A 26 7.91 1.95 13.43
C ASN A 26 7.50 3.43 13.42
N THR A 27 6.73 3.84 12.41
CA THR A 27 6.16 5.17 12.25
C THR A 27 4.70 5.07 11.81
N SER A 28 3.93 6.12 12.09
CA SER A 28 2.58 6.31 11.57
C SER A 28 2.49 7.46 10.57
N ASP A 29 3.64 8.01 10.14
CA ASP A 29 3.70 9.08 9.15
C ASP A 29 3.25 8.57 7.76
N PRO A 30 2.17 9.11 7.18
CA PRO A 30 1.67 8.68 5.88
C PRO A 30 2.69 8.89 4.76
N GLU A 31 3.51 9.94 4.82
CA GLU A 31 4.51 10.22 3.78
C GLU A 31 5.61 9.15 3.78
N GLU A 32 6.07 8.73 4.96
CA GLU A 32 7.07 7.67 5.07
C GLU A 32 6.51 6.30 4.66
N LEU A 33 5.28 5.96 5.08
CA LEU A 33 4.65 4.70 4.70
C LEU A 33 4.41 4.58 3.19
N ALA A 34 4.03 5.68 2.53
CA ALA A 34 3.77 5.71 1.09
C ALA A 34 5.01 5.38 0.23
N ARG A 35 6.23 5.46 0.79
CA ARG A 35 7.47 5.11 0.09
C ARG A 35 7.68 3.60 -0.06
N HIS A 36 6.83 2.80 0.59
CA HIS A 36 6.94 1.34 0.64
C HIS A 36 5.81 0.61 -0.11
N VAL A 37 4.93 1.35 -0.81
CA VAL A 37 3.73 0.83 -1.48
C VAL A 37 3.69 1.25 -2.96
#